data_AF-A0A5J5I8D4-F1
#
_entry.id   AF-A0A5J5I8D4-F1
#
_cell.length_a   1.000
_cell.length_b   1.000
_cell.length_c   1.000
_cell.angle_alpha   90.00
_cell.angle_beta   90.00
_cell.angle_gamma   90.00
#
_symmetry.space_group_name_H-M   'P 1'
#
loop_
_entity.id
_entity.type
_entity.pdbx_description
1 polymer ?
#
loop_
_entity_poly.entity_id
_entity_poly.type
_entity_poly.pdbx_seq_one_letter_code
_entity_poly.pdbx_strand_id
1 'polypeptide(L)'
;MMCTVMVKRDGFAMPLYSFIDCYRMVRIDRFALPAIAGDARLMTVDASGVVHEDCRANQIDLRDVLAFRPIEGQQELQACIDCGTSNDESDVCDDCHAERSWDW
;
A
#
# COMPACT_ATOMS: atom_id res chain seq x y z
N MET A 1 1.79 2.26 -30.38
CA MET A 1 3.00 2.58 -29.61
C MET A 1 2.70 2.19 -28.17
N MET A 2 3.27 1.10 -27.65
CA MET A 2 3.07 0.72 -26.25
C MET A 2 3.92 1.66 -25.39
N CYS A 3 3.28 2.61 -24.69
CA CYS A 3 3.97 3.37 -23.66
C CYS A 3 4.23 2.44 -22.48
N THR A 4 5.51 2.16 -22.23
CA THR A 4 5.93 1.40 -21.05
C THR A 4 5.80 2.31 -19.83
N VAL A 5 4.91 1.95 -18.90
CA VAL A 5 4.80 2.61 -17.60
C VAL A 5 6.05 2.29 -16.77
N MET A 6 6.64 3.32 -16.17
CA MET A 6 7.86 3.22 -15.38
C MET A 6 7.54 3.43 -13.92
N VAL A 7 8.00 2.51 -13.07
CA VAL A 7 7.95 2.64 -11.62
C VAL A 7 9.25 3.27 -11.14
N LYS A 8 9.16 4.30 -10.30
CA LYS A 8 10.31 4.95 -9.67
C LYS A 8 10.35 4.57 -8.19
N ARG A 9 11.47 4.00 -7.74
CA ARG A 9 11.68 3.59 -6.35
C ARG A 9 13.18 3.58 -6.02
N ASP A 10 13.55 4.06 -4.83
CA ASP A 10 14.94 4.05 -4.31
C ASP A 10 15.99 4.63 -5.27
N GLY A 11 15.63 5.66 -6.04
CA GLY A 11 16.51 6.30 -7.02
C GLY A 11 16.67 5.53 -8.34
N PHE A 12 15.97 4.40 -8.51
CA PHE A 12 15.93 3.62 -9.74
C PHE A 12 14.58 3.76 -10.44
N ALA A 13 14.59 3.66 -11.77
CA ALA A 13 13.39 3.59 -12.59
C ALA A 13 13.41 2.26 -13.35
N MET A 14 12.31 1.50 -13.27
CA MET A 14 12.20 0.23 -13.98
C MET A 14 10.81 0.04 -14.59
N PRO A 15 10.67 -0.75 -15.67
CA PRO A 15 9.37 -1.05 -16.25
C PRO A 15 8.43 -1.69 -15.23
N LEU A 16 7.15 -1.31 -15.27
CA LEU A 16 6.12 -1.79 -14.33
C LEU A 16 6.07 -3.31 -14.19
N TYR A 17 6.05 -4.04 -15.32
CA TYR A 17 6.03 -5.50 -15.28
C TYR A 17 7.33 -6.10 -14.71
N SER A 18 8.48 -5.48 -15.01
CA SER A 18 9.75 -5.90 -14.41
C SER A 18 9.77 -5.64 -12.91
N PHE A 19 9.19 -4.53 -12.43
CA PHE A 19 9.02 -4.27 -11.00
C PHE A 19 8.17 -5.37 -10.34
N ILE A 20 7.00 -5.67 -10.90
CA ILE A 20 6.10 -6.72 -10.40
C ILE A 20 6.83 -8.07 -10.27
N ASP A 21 7.60 -8.45 -11.30
CA ASP A 21 8.30 -9.73 -11.33
C ASP A 21 9.50 -9.76 -10.36
N CYS A 22 10.31 -8.69 -10.32
CA CYS A 22 11.46 -8.59 -9.42
C CYS A 22 11.05 -8.61 -7.94
N TYR A 23 9.96 -7.94 -7.60
CA TYR A 23 9.44 -7.88 -6.24
C TYR A 23 8.51 -9.04 -5.89
N ARG A 24 8.31 -10.00 -6.80
CA ARG A 24 7.43 -11.17 -6.61
C ARG A 24 6.01 -10.79 -6.18
N MET A 25 5.47 -9.75 -6.79
CA MET A 25 4.12 -9.27 -6.48
C MET A 25 3.08 -10.19 -7.13
N VAL A 26 1.97 -10.40 -6.43
CA VAL A 26 0.78 -11.10 -6.91
C VAL A 26 -0.04 -10.11 -7.75
N ARG A 27 -0.25 -10.44 -9.02
CA ARG A 27 -1.10 -9.64 -9.92
C ARG A 27 -2.55 -9.82 -9.54
N ILE A 28 -3.31 -8.72 -9.53
CA ILE A 28 -4.74 -8.75 -9.22
C ILE A 28 -5.53 -9.05 -10.49
N ASP A 29 -6.41 -10.04 -10.40
CA ASP A 29 -7.49 -10.20 -11.36
C ASP A 29 -8.68 -9.33 -10.93
N ARG A 30 -9.03 -8.35 -11.77
CA ARG A 30 -10.14 -7.42 -11.51
C ARG A 30 -11.51 -8.11 -11.47
N PHE A 31 -11.63 -9.32 -12.04
CA PHE A 31 -12.85 -10.10 -12.04
C PHE A 31 -12.90 -11.11 -10.88
N ALA A 32 -11.77 -11.35 -10.22
CA ALA A 32 -11.63 -12.30 -9.11
C ALA A 32 -10.68 -11.73 -8.06
N LEU A 33 -11.19 -10.78 -7.26
CA LEU A 33 -10.40 -10.14 -6.22
C LEU A 33 -9.92 -11.18 -5.18
N PRO A 34 -8.65 -11.12 -4.77
CA PRO A 34 -8.10 -12.02 -3.77
C PRO A 34 -8.76 -11.81 -2.40
N ALA A 35 -8.99 -12.89 -1.67
CA ALA A 35 -9.40 -12.82 -0.27
C ALA A 35 -8.17 -12.53 0.59
N ILE A 36 -8.03 -11.28 1.04
CA ILE A 36 -6.95 -10.81 1.92
C ILE A 36 -7.59 -10.36 3.24
N ALA A 37 -6.96 -10.68 4.37
CA ALA A 37 -7.38 -10.16 5.67
C ALA A 37 -7.29 -8.62 5.66
N GLY A 38 -8.32 -7.93 6.16
CA GLY A 38 -8.42 -6.47 6.03
C GLY A 38 -7.29 -5.70 6.70
N ASP A 39 -6.70 -6.27 7.74
CA ASP A 39 -5.57 -5.77 8.52
C ASP A 39 -4.21 -6.13 7.94
N ALA A 40 -4.16 -6.97 6.89
CA ALA A 40 -2.90 -7.35 6.25
C ALA A 40 -2.20 -6.13 5.64
N ARG A 41 -0.91 -5.99 5.95
CA ARG A 41 -0.04 -4.95 5.39
C ARG A 41 0.50 -5.39 4.04
N LEU A 42 0.34 -4.52 3.05
CA LEU A 42 0.62 -4.77 1.66
C LEU A 42 1.52 -3.67 1.10
N MET A 43 2.41 -4.06 0.21
CA MET A 43 2.99 -3.17 -0.78
C MET A 43 2.20 -3.33 -2.06
N THR A 44 1.68 -2.25 -2.63
CA THR A 44 0.88 -2.30 -3.86
C THR A 44 1.46 -1.41 -4.95
N VAL A 45 1.11 -1.73 -6.20
CA VAL A 45 1.43 -0.90 -7.36
C VAL A 45 0.18 -0.76 -8.22
N ASP A 46 -0.12 0.46 -8.64
CA ASP A 46 -1.27 0.77 -9.48
C ASP A 46 -0.94 0.68 -10.98
N ALA A 47 -1.92 0.95 -11.83
CA ALA A 47 -1.73 0.98 -13.28
C ALA A 47 -0.89 2.18 -13.77
N SER A 48 -0.73 3.21 -12.94
CA SER A 48 0.07 4.42 -13.25
C SER A 48 1.55 4.26 -12.91
N GLY A 49 1.91 3.19 -12.20
CA GLY A 49 3.27 2.91 -11.74
C GLY A 49 3.60 3.56 -10.40
N VAL A 50 2.58 4.06 -9.68
CA VAL A 50 2.70 4.52 -8.30
C VAL A 50 2.75 3.30 -7.38
N VAL A 51 3.75 3.28 -6.51
CA VAL A 51 3.91 2.26 -5.48
C VAL A 51 3.40 2.84 -4.17
N HIS A 52 2.45 2.14 -3.56
CA HIS A 52 2.03 2.43 -2.19
C HIS A 52 2.74 1.41 -1.29
N GLU A 53 3.68 1.92 -0.52
CA GLU A 53 4.34 1.12 0.52
C GLU A 53 3.43 1.08 1.74
N ASP A 54 3.39 -0.08 2.38
CA ASP A 54 2.88 -0.19 3.74
C ASP A 54 1.42 0.26 3.94
N CYS A 55 0.54 -0.23 3.06
CA CYS A 55 -0.89 0.04 3.13
C CYS A 55 -1.64 -1.18 3.68
N ARG A 56 -2.71 -0.97 4.44
CA ARG A 56 -3.58 -2.08 4.86
C ARG A 56 -4.57 -2.43 3.76
N ALA A 57 -4.91 -3.71 3.65
CA ALA A 57 -5.83 -4.20 2.63
C ALA A 57 -7.22 -3.52 2.69
N ASN A 58 -7.68 -3.11 3.87
CA ASN A 58 -8.96 -2.39 4.05
C ASN A 58 -8.91 -0.89 3.69
N GLN A 59 -7.73 -0.31 3.46
CA GLN A 59 -7.55 1.11 3.13
C GLN A 59 -7.42 1.37 1.64
N ILE A 60 -7.27 0.32 0.84
CA ILE A 60 -7.05 0.39 -0.60
C ILE A 60 -8.23 -0.22 -1.35
N ASP A 61 -8.60 0.41 -2.47
CA ASP A 61 -9.46 -0.27 -3.43
C ASP A 61 -8.61 -1.22 -4.27
N LEU A 62 -8.72 -2.53 -4.00
CA LEU A 62 -8.00 -3.57 -4.73
C LEU A 62 -8.34 -3.58 -6.24
N ARG A 63 -9.41 -2.91 -6.70
CA ARG A 63 -9.74 -2.77 -8.12
C ARG A 63 -8.81 -1.84 -8.87
N ASP A 64 -8.25 -0.85 -8.17
CA ASP A 64 -7.33 0.14 -8.73
C ASP A 64 -5.87 -0.34 -8.68
N VAL A 65 -5.60 -1.36 -7.87
CA VAL A 65 -4.30 -2.00 -7.73
C VAL A 65 -4.07 -3.00 -8.86
N LEU A 66 -2.86 -2.97 -9.45
CA LEU A 66 -2.44 -3.91 -10.49
C LEU A 66 -1.77 -5.15 -9.89
N ALA A 67 -0.95 -4.95 -8.85
CA ALA A 67 -0.32 -6.04 -8.13
C ALA A 67 -0.04 -5.65 -6.68
N PHE A 68 0.03 -6.64 -5.80
CA PHE A 68 0.32 -6.47 -4.38
C PHE A 68 1.32 -7.51 -3.87
N ARG A 69 1.96 -7.24 -2.74
CA ARG A 69 2.78 -8.18 -2.00
C ARG A 69 2.54 -7.99 -0.49
N PRO A 70 2.23 -9.06 0.27
CA PRO A 70 2.20 -8.98 1.72
C PRO A 70 3.57 -8.58 2.30
N ILE A 71 3.58 -7.70 3.30
CA ILE A 71 4.78 -7.32 4.03
C ILE A 71 4.86 -8.25 5.25
N GLU A 72 5.81 -9.19 5.22
CA GLU A 72 6.04 -10.13 6.32
C GLU A 72 6.94 -9.50 7.40
N GLY A 73 6.64 -9.78 8.67
CA GLY A 73 7.59 -9.52 9.77
C GLY A 73 7.54 -8.14 10.42
N GLN A 74 6.55 -7.31 10.12
CA GLN A 74 6.30 -6.12 10.94
C GLN A 74 5.34 -6.44 12.09
N GLN A 75 5.68 -5.93 13.28
CA GLN A 75 4.80 -5.93 14.45
C GLN A 75 3.41 -5.41 14.03
N GLU A 76 2.36 -6.09 14.49
CA GLU A 76 0.95 -5.69 14.33
C GLU A 76 0.70 -4.41 15.12
N LEU A 77 1.24 -3.29 14.64
CA LEU A 77 0.91 -1.98 15.16
C LEU A 77 -0.58 -1.76 14.90
N GLN A 78 -1.33 -1.27 15.89
CA GLN A 78 -2.76 -0.99 15.71
C GLN A 78 -2.94 0.08 14.64
N ALA A 79 -4.00 -0.06 13.83
CA ALA A 79 -4.38 1.02 12.91
C ALA A 79 -4.80 2.23 13.74
N CYS A 80 -4.48 3.44 13.25
CA CYS A 80 -5.09 4.65 13.81
C CYS A 80 -6.61 4.54 13.69
N ILE A 81 -7.35 4.81 14.76
CA ILE A 81 -8.83 4.82 14.71
C ILE A 81 -9.38 5.91 13.77
N ASP A 82 -8.65 7.01 13.57
CA ASP A 82 -9.08 8.13 12.72
C ASP A 82 -8.57 7.98 11.27
N CYS A 83 -7.26 7.81 11.06
CA CYS A 83 -6.64 7.73 9.73
C CYS A 83 -6.55 6.31 9.17
N GLY A 84 -6.56 5.28 10.03
CA GLY A 84 -6.25 3.89 9.67
C GLY A 84 -4.76 3.58 9.46
N THR A 85 -3.90 4.60 9.32
CA THR A 85 -2.53 4.49 8.75
C THR A 85 -1.40 4.49 9.78
N SER A 86 -1.70 4.31 11.07
CA SER A 86 -0.69 4.38 12.12
C SER A 86 0.41 3.31 11.99
N ASN A 87 1.66 3.78 12.10
CA ASN A 87 2.84 2.99 12.45
C ASN A 87 3.26 3.19 13.93
N ASP A 88 2.41 3.86 14.72
CA ASP A 88 2.58 4.06 16.16
C ASP A 88 1.83 2.99 16.97
N GLU A 89 2.34 2.72 18.16
CA GLU A 89 1.66 1.88 19.18
C GLU A 89 0.43 2.58 19.78
N SER A 90 0.25 3.88 19.49
CA SER A 90 -0.90 4.67 19.92
C SER A 90 -2.15 4.38 19.07
N ASP A 91 -3.32 4.44 19.71
CA ASP A 91 -4.62 4.28 19.03
C ASP A 91 -4.84 5.35 17.94
N VAL A 92 -4.20 6.51 18.03
CA VAL A 92 -4.29 7.60 17.05
C VAL A 92 -2.89 7.91 16.51
N CYS A 93 -2.74 8.02 15.18
CA CYS A 93 -1.48 8.37 14.50
C CYS A 93 -1.04 9.80 14.87
N ASP A 94 0.26 10.06 14.96
CA ASP A 94 0.80 11.39 15.29
C ASP A 94 0.23 12.50 14.39
N ASP A 95 0.00 12.23 13.10
CA ASP A 95 -0.64 13.17 12.17
C ASP A 95 -2.09 13.54 12.60
N CYS A 96 -2.90 12.56 13.00
CA CYS A 96 -4.25 12.82 13.52
C CYS A 96 -4.23 13.43 14.92
N HIS A 97 -3.24 13.08 15.74
CA HIS A 97 -3.02 13.70 17.04
C HIS A 97 -2.68 15.18 16.89
N ALA A 98 -1.83 15.52 15.91
CA ALA A 98 -1.46 16.88 15.58
C ALA A 98 -2.67 17.69 15.13
N GLU A 99 -3.53 17.17 14.24
CA GLU A 99 -4.74 17.85 13.80
C GLU A 99 -5.74 18.12 14.93
N ARG A 100 -5.87 17.20 15.91
CA ARG A 100 -6.70 17.42 17.12
C ARG A 100 -6.13 18.45 18.11
N SER A 101 -4.84 18.76 18.02
CA SER A 101 -4.16 19.62 19.01
C SER A 101 -4.28 21.13 18.76
N TRP A 102 -5.01 21.55 17.71
CA TRP A 102 -5.21 22.97 17.36
C TRP A 102 -6.54 23.58 17.84
N ASP A 103 -7.31 22.86 18.67
CA ASP A 103 -8.55 23.36 19.28
C ASP A 103 -8.34 23.90 20.72
N TRP A 104 -7.42 24.85 20.90
CA TRP A 104 -7.34 25.68 22.12
C TRP A 104 -7.35 27.17 21.82
#